data_AF-A0A7C2WT89-F1
#
_entry.id   AF-A0A7C2WT89-F1
#
_cell.length_a   1.000
_cell.length_b   1.000
_cell.length_c   1.000
_cell.angle_alpha   90.00
_cell.angle_beta   90.00
_cell.angle_gamma   90.00
#
_symmetry.space_group_name_H-M   'P 1'
#
loop_
_entity.id
_entity.type
_entity.pdbx_description
1 polymer ?
#
loop_
_entity_poly.entity_id
_entity_poly.type
_entity_poly.pdbx_seq_one_letter_code
_entity_poly.pdbx_strand_id
1 'polypeptide(L)'
;MQLYVGGFSSVTLEDELALAFSRFGAVESVEIVRDFQSGESKGFGTVRMTDDAEGEEAITQLNGTLLDGQKIMVSRMPDTLPGEFGVRQWLTENARQVLIKVGIRDRQMVLDYGCGPGTFTLAAAGIVGKDGKVYALDVRPRALERIREKAGSEKIENIETILMDTTGFATGLSDETIDVILLYDVFHDIKDRRGLLQELHRVLRPEGILSVFPMHVGTAALLDIMNEFGLFRLRDRCGPEGYQAASEVLNFQKNRPG
;
A
#
# COMPACT_ATOMS: atom_id res chain seq x y z
N MET A 1 1.82 2.30 25.74
CA MET A 1 0.57 2.04 24.98
C MET A 1 0.43 2.88 23.71
N GLN A 2 -0.05 2.30 22.60
CA GLN A 2 -0.48 3.08 21.42
C GLN A 2 -2.01 3.19 21.37
N LEU A 3 -2.52 4.38 21.06
CA LEU A 3 -3.94 4.72 21.03
C LEU A 3 -4.34 5.18 19.62
N TYR A 4 -5.51 4.74 19.15
CA TYR A 4 -6.17 5.35 18.01
C TYR A 4 -6.98 6.56 18.48
N VAL A 5 -6.92 7.64 17.70
CA VAL A 5 -7.76 8.82 17.90
C VAL A 5 -8.39 9.20 16.56
N GLY A 6 -9.71 9.37 16.51
CA GLY A 6 -10.40 9.79 15.29
C GLY A 6 -11.61 10.67 15.55
N GLY A 7 -12.15 11.29 14.51
CA GLY A 7 -13.32 12.17 14.61
C GLY A 7 -13.00 13.59 15.08
N PHE A 8 -11.72 14.00 15.06
CA PHE A 8 -11.31 15.37 15.32
C PHE A 8 -11.27 16.21 14.04
N SER A 9 -11.21 17.54 14.20
CA SER A 9 -11.29 18.49 13.09
C SER A 9 -10.10 18.37 12.14
N SER A 10 -10.32 18.64 10.86
CA SER A 10 -9.23 18.64 9.86
C SER A 10 -8.18 19.72 10.10
N VAL A 11 -8.46 20.69 10.98
CA VAL A 11 -7.51 21.72 11.41
C VAL A 11 -6.82 21.40 12.74
N THR A 12 -7.25 20.36 13.46
CA THR A 12 -6.61 19.95 14.72
C THR A 12 -5.17 19.51 14.45
N LEU A 13 -4.25 19.99 15.28
CA LEU A 13 -2.81 19.74 15.18
C LEU A 13 -2.31 18.73 16.21
N GLU A 14 -1.11 18.20 15.95
CA GLU A 14 -0.44 17.20 16.79
C GLU A 14 -0.26 17.69 18.24
N ASP A 15 0.11 18.97 18.43
CA ASP A 15 0.30 19.58 19.75
C ASP A 15 -1.01 19.68 20.56
N GLU A 16 -2.15 19.85 19.90
CA GLU A 16 -3.47 19.93 20.55
C GLU A 16 -3.89 18.56 21.06
N LEU A 17 -3.64 17.51 20.27
CA LEU A 17 -3.80 16.12 20.71
C LEU A 17 -2.83 15.81 21.85
N ALA A 18 -1.53 16.16 21.73
CA ALA A 18 -0.57 15.94 22.80
C ALA A 18 -1.01 16.62 24.11
N LEU A 19 -1.49 17.87 24.04
CA LEU A 19 -2.02 18.59 25.18
C LEU A 19 -3.25 17.89 25.79
N ALA A 20 -4.18 17.42 24.95
CA ALA A 20 -5.38 16.74 25.42
C ALA A 20 -5.06 15.46 26.21
N PHE A 21 -4.04 14.71 25.79
CA PHE A 21 -3.63 13.44 26.40
C PHE A 21 -2.63 13.61 27.56
N SER A 22 -1.83 14.69 27.58
CA SER A 22 -0.79 14.91 28.60
C SER A 22 -1.31 15.00 30.04
N ARG A 23 -2.60 15.26 30.23
CA ARG A 23 -3.24 15.26 31.56
C ARG A 23 -3.31 13.88 32.22
N PHE A 24 -3.21 12.80 31.43
CA PHE A 24 -3.30 11.42 31.92
C PHE A 24 -1.92 10.81 32.14
N GLY A 25 -0.89 11.33 31.48
CA GLY A 25 0.43 10.72 31.46
C GLY A 25 1.35 11.32 30.41
N ALA A 26 2.58 10.81 30.33
CA ALA A 26 3.54 11.30 29.34
C ALA A 26 3.21 10.78 27.93
N VAL A 27 3.16 11.71 26.97
CA VAL A 27 2.96 11.43 25.55
C VAL A 27 4.34 11.28 24.89
N GLU A 28 4.61 10.10 24.33
CA GLU A 28 5.83 9.76 23.60
C GLU A 28 5.78 10.30 22.16
N SER A 29 4.66 10.14 21.46
CA SER A 29 4.48 10.65 20.09
C SER A 29 3.01 10.87 19.72
N VAL A 30 2.78 11.72 18.72
CA VAL A 30 1.49 11.94 18.07
C VAL A 30 1.69 11.93 16.56
N GLU A 31 0.85 11.19 15.84
CA GLU A 31 0.89 11.12 14.38
C GLU A 31 -0.51 11.31 13.80
N ILE A 32 -0.73 12.39 13.04
CA ILE A 32 -1.99 12.63 12.33
C ILE A 32 -1.88 12.08 10.91
N VAL A 33 -2.90 11.31 10.50
CA VAL A 33 -2.99 10.82 9.13
C VAL A 33 -3.46 11.93 8.21
N ARG A 34 -2.66 12.21 7.19
CA ARG A 34 -2.90 13.27 6.22
C ARG A 34 -3.11 12.70 4.83
N ASP A 35 -3.86 13.43 4.01
CA ASP A 35 -3.91 13.14 2.59
C ASP A 35 -2.55 13.41 1.94
N PHE A 36 -2.00 12.42 1.25
CA PHE A 36 -0.68 12.52 0.63
C PHE A 36 -0.64 13.55 -0.50
N GLN A 37 -1.79 13.89 -1.09
CA GLN A 37 -1.86 14.83 -2.21
C GLN A 37 -2.05 16.28 -1.74
N SER A 38 -2.89 16.54 -0.73
CA SER A 38 -3.17 17.90 -0.23
C SER A 38 -2.45 18.26 1.07
N GLY A 39 -1.95 17.29 1.82
CA GLY A 39 -1.39 17.50 3.17
C GLY A 39 -2.46 17.72 4.26
N GLU A 40 -3.74 17.70 3.89
CA GLU A 40 -4.84 17.94 4.83
C GLU A 40 -5.03 16.77 5.79
N SER A 41 -5.35 17.06 7.04
CA SER A 41 -5.70 16.04 8.02
C SER A 41 -6.98 15.30 7.60
N LYS A 42 -6.98 13.98 7.77
CA LYS A 42 -8.16 13.14 7.57
C LYS A 42 -9.04 13.03 8.83
N GLY A 43 -8.69 13.75 9.90
CA GLY A 43 -9.44 13.75 11.16
C GLY A 43 -9.22 12.49 12.01
N PHE A 44 -8.10 11.79 11.80
CA PHE A 44 -7.69 10.66 12.65
C PHE A 44 -6.16 10.49 12.68
N GLY A 45 -5.67 9.76 13.68
CA GLY A 45 -4.26 9.60 13.98
C GLY A 45 -4.00 8.62 15.13
N THR A 46 -2.75 8.63 15.61
CA THR A 46 -2.34 7.85 16.78
C THR A 46 -1.68 8.73 17.84
N VAL A 47 -1.82 8.31 19.11
CA VAL A 47 -1.11 8.89 20.25
C VAL A 47 -0.42 7.76 21.00
N ARG A 48 0.87 7.91 21.29
CA ARG A 48 1.66 6.95 22.04
C ARG A 48 1.88 7.45 23.46
N MET A 49 1.35 6.73 24.44
CA MET A 49 1.52 6.97 25.87
C MET A 49 2.65 6.09 26.39
N THR A 50 3.47 6.61 27.31
CA THR A 50 4.59 5.85 27.89
C THR A 50 4.15 4.72 28.81
N ASP A 51 2.97 4.82 29.42
CA ASP A 51 2.42 3.85 30.37
C ASP A 51 1.05 3.32 29.91
N ASP A 52 0.78 2.06 30.23
CA ASP A 52 -0.44 1.37 29.80
C ASP A 52 -1.65 1.68 30.68
N ALA A 53 -1.46 1.91 31.99
CA ALA A 53 -2.55 2.31 32.87
C ALA A 53 -2.99 3.75 32.56
N GLU A 54 -2.03 4.64 32.31
CA GLU A 54 -2.30 6.03 31.87
C GLU A 54 -3.06 6.06 30.54
N GLY A 55 -2.73 5.16 29.61
CA GLY A 55 -3.43 5.07 28.33
C GLY A 55 -4.87 4.53 28.43
N GLU A 56 -5.14 3.56 29.33
CA GLU A 56 -6.51 3.09 29.62
C GLU A 56 -7.38 4.16 30.28
N GLU A 57 -6.80 4.94 31.20
CA GLU A 57 -7.45 6.10 31.79
C GLU A 57 -7.83 7.12 30.70
N ALA A 58 -6.88 7.42 29.79
CA ALA A 58 -7.13 8.33 28.68
C ALA A 58 -8.26 7.86 27.75
N ILE A 59 -8.31 6.55 27.41
CA ILE A 59 -9.43 5.98 26.63
C ILE A 59 -10.76 6.21 27.35
N THR A 60 -10.82 5.84 28.62
CA THR A 60 -12.05 5.91 29.42
C THR A 60 -12.60 7.33 29.50
N GLN A 61 -11.70 8.31 29.64
CA GLN A 61 -12.07 9.71 29.88
C GLN A 61 -12.28 10.51 28.60
N LEU A 62 -11.56 10.19 27.50
CA LEU A 62 -11.63 10.96 26.26
C LEU A 62 -12.56 10.36 25.21
N ASN A 63 -12.80 9.05 25.22
CA ASN A 63 -13.61 8.42 24.18
C ASN A 63 -15.05 8.96 24.21
N GLY A 64 -15.48 9.57 23.11
CA GLY A 64 -16.78 10.19 22.96
C GLY A 64 -16.89 11.61 23.50
N THR A 65 -15.79 12.23 23.95
CA THR A 65 -15.76 13.64 24.35
C THR A 65 -15.65 14.57 23.13
N LEU A 66 -15.80 15.87 23.35
CA LEU A 66 -15.65 16.88 22.29
C LEU A 66 -14.22 17.45 22.32
N LEU A 67 -13.56 17.44 21.16
CA LEU A 67 -12.34 18.19 20.86
C LEU A 67 -12.65 19.11 19.67
N ASP A 68 -12.44 20.42 19.82
CA ASP A 68 -12.79 21.43 18.81
C ASP A 68 -14.26 21.36 18.33
N GLY A 69 -15.16 21.00 19.25
CA GLY A 69 -16.58 20.82 18.96
C GLY A 69 -16.92 19.53 18.20
N GLN A 70 -15.94 18.67 17.91
CA GLN A 70 -16.16 17.38 17.27
C GLN A 70 -15.97 16.22 18.24
N LYS A 71 -16.84 15.21 18.12
CA LYS A 71 -16.81 14.04 19.00
C LYS A 71 -15.65 13.13 18.61
N ILE A 72 -14.68 12.98 19.48
CA ILE A 72 -13.53 12.11 19.25
C ILE A 72 -13.82 10.67 19.67
N MET A 73 -13.26 9.72 18.94
CA MET A 73 -13.21 8.31 19.29
C MET A 73 -11.79 7.99 19.74
N VAL A 74 -11.65 7.40 20.91
CA VAL A 74 -10.36 6.96 21.46
C VAL A 74 -10.45 5.49 21.80
N SER A 75 -9.48 4.70 21.35
CA SER A 75 -9.42 3.28 21.65
C SER A 75 -7.97 2.80 21.71
N ARG A 76 -7.75 1.69 22.43
CA ARG A 76 -6.47 0.97 22.41
C ARG A 76 -6.21 0.55 20.96
N MET A 77 -5.06 0.94 20.41
CA MET A 77 -4.55 0.26 19.22
C MET A 77 -4.11 -1.14 19.65
N PRO A 78 -4.50 -2.20 18.94
CA PRO A 78 -3.99 -3.53 19.24
C PRO A 78 -2.46 -3.50 19.17
N ASP A 79 -1.78 -4.23 20.07
CA ASP A 79 -0.31 -4.34 20.06
C ASP A 79 0.24 -4.96 18.74
N THR A 80 -0.65 -5.58 17.97
CA THR A 80 -0.46 -5.93 16.56
C THR A 80 -0.95 -4.77 15.68
N LEU A 81 -0.06 -4.15 14.88
CA LEU A 81 -0.36 -3.12 13.84
C LEU A 81 -1.80 -3.13 13.27
N PRO A 82 -2.31 -1.94 12.90
CA PRO A 82 -3.74 -1.61 12.80
C PRO A 82 -4.46 -2.46 11.76
N GLY A 83 -5.79 -2.58 11.89
CA GLY A 83 -6.64 -3.14 10.82
C GLY A 83 -6.33 -2.52 9.45
N GLU A 84 -6.74 -3.17 8.35
CA GLU A 84 -6.41 -2.94 6.92
C GLU A 84 -5.67 -1.64 6.51
N PHE A 85 -6.12 -0.48 7.02
CA PHE A 85 -5.47 0.83 6.86
C PHE A 85 -4.01 0.90 7.35
N GLY A 86 -3.68 0.26 8.48
CA GLY A 86 -2.34 0.27 9.06
C GLY A 86 -1.32 -0.49 8.22
N VAL A 87 -1.76 -1.54 7.55
CA VAL A 87 -0.89 -2.33 6.67
C VAL A 87 -0.56 -1.56 5.40
N ARG A 88 -1.51 -0.78 4.87
CA ARG A 88 -1.24 0.12 3.74
C ARG A 88 -0.14 1.13 4.08
N GLN A 89 -0.23 1.76 5.25
CA GLN A 89 0.76 2.71 5.71
C GLN A 89 2.12 2.04 5.87
N TRP A 90 2.18 0.90 6.57
CA TRP A 90 3.41 0.13 6.73
C TRP A 90 4.04 -0.26 5.39
N LEU A 91 3.24 -0.74 4.42
CA LEU A 91 3.73 -1.10 3.08
C LEU A 91 4.31 0.11 2.34
N THR A 92 3.72 1.29 2.51
CA THR A 92 4.18 2.52 1.88
C THR A 92 5.50 2.98 2.50
N GLU A 93 5.59 2.99 3.83
CA GLU A 93 6.79 3.37 4.58
C GLU A 93 7.95 2.38 4.39
N ASN A 94 7.64 1.09 4.18
CA ASN A 94 8.62 0.02 4.00
C ASN A 94 8.70 -0.47 2.54
N ALA A 95 8.27 0.35 1.58
CA ALA A 95 8.11 -0.05 0.18
C ALA A 95 9.37 -0.71 -0.39
N ARG A 96 10.54 -0.11 -0.17
CA ARG A 96 11.81 -0.65 -0.67
C ARG A 96 12.11 -2.05 -0.10
N GLN A 97 11.95 -2.23 1.22
CA GLN A 97 12.20 -3.52 1.89
C GLN A 97 11.21 -4.58 1.42
N VAL A 98 9.93 -4.22 1.29
CA VAL A 98 8.88 -5.11 0.78
C VAL A 98 9.20 -5.58 -0.63
N LEU A 99 9.57 -4.67 -1.53
CA LEU A 99 9.91 -5.00 -2.92
C LEU A 99 11.16 -5.90 -3.02
N ILE A 100 12.15 -5.70 -2.15
CA ILE A 100 13.31 -6.59 -2.04
C ILE A 100 12.88 -7.99 -1.56
N LYS A 101 11.95 -8.10 -0.60
CA LYS A 101 11.42 -9.38 -0.13
C LYS A 101 10.56 -10.09 -1.19
N VAL A 102 9.77 -9.35 -1.97
CA VAL A 102 9.02 -9.87 -3.14
C VAL A 102 9.97 -10.53 -4.14
N GLY A 103 11.17 -9.97 -4.30
CA GLY A 103 12.21 -10.50 -5.17
C GLY A 103 12.65 -9.55 -6.27
N ILE A 104 12.35 -8.25 -6.17
CA ILE A 104 12.87 -7.25 -7.09
C ILE A 104 14.39 -7.12 -6.92
N ARG A 105 15.13 -7.16 -8.02
CA ARG A 105 16.59 -7.15 -8.10
C ARG A 105 17.07 -6.23 -9.23
N ASP A 106 18.37 -5.96 -9.24
CA ASP A 106 19.05 -5.19 -10.28
C ASP A 106 18.76 -5.75 -11.68
N ARG A 107 18.65 -4.85 -12.67
CA ARG A 107 18.44 -5.14 -14.11
C ARG A 107 17.10 -5.76 -14.51
N GLN A 108 16.15 -5.86 -13.58
CA GLN A 108 14.83 -6.40 -13.90
C GLN A 108 13.93 -5.41 -14.62
N MET A 109 13.01 -5.96 -15.40
CA MET A 109 11.89 -5.25 -16.00
C MET A 109 10.68 -5.41 -15.06
N VAL A 110 10.18 -4.30 -14.51
CA VAL A 110 9.08 -4.29 -13.53
C VAL A 110 7.88 -3.57 -14.12
N LEU A 111 6.68 -4.10 -13.92
CA LEU A 111 5.42 -3.41 -14.22
C LEU A 111 4.70 -3.10 -12.91
N ASP A 112 4.43 -1.82 -12.65
CA ASP A 112 3.56 -1.35 -11.58
C ASP A 112 2.17 -1.07 -12.18
N TYR A 113 1.27 -2.06 -12.11
CA TYR A 113 -0.06 -2.00 -12.70
C TYR A 113 -1.03 -1.35 -11.71
N GLY A 114 -1.55 -0.18 -12.05
CA GLY A 114 -2.30 0.68 -11.13
C GLY A 114 -1.38 1.49 -10.22
N CYS A 115 -0.32 2.08 -10.78
CA CYS A 115 0.79 2.66 -10.02
C CYS A 115 0.43 3.83 -9.08
N GLY A 116 -0.71 4.50 -9.32
CA GLY A 116 -1.16 5.64 -8.52
C GLY A 116 -0.09 6.73 -8.40
N PRO A 117 0.14 7.32 -7.21
CA PRO A 117 1.11 8.40 -7.04
C PRO A 117 2.59 7.94 -7.13
N GLY A 118 2.85 6.66 -7.38
CA GLY A 118 4.16 6.12 -7.70
C GLY A 118 5.05 5.70 -6.54
N THR A 119 4.51 5.48 -5.34
CA THR A 119 5.32 5.04 -4.18
C THR A 119 6.15 3.79 -4.52
N PHE A 120 5.52 2.75 -5.04
CA PHE A 120 6.20 1.51 -5.40
C PHE A 120 7.00 1.63 -6.70
N THR A 121 6.51 2.41 -7.66
CA THR A 121 7.24 2.74 -8.89
C THR A 121 8.63 3.33 -8.60
N LEU A 122 8.70 4.39 -7.78
CA LEU A 122 9.96 5.08 -7.46
C LEU A 122 10.89 4.17 -6.65
N ALA A 123 10.34 3.43 -5.69
CA ALA A 123 11.11 2.46 -4.91
C ALA A 123 11.69 1.33 -5.79
N ALA A 124 10.89 0.79 -6.72
CA ALA A 124 11.33 -0.22 -7.67
C ALA A 124 12.44 0.32 -8.60
N ALA A 125 12.29 1.55 -9.09
CA ALA A 125 13.26 2.19 -9.99
C ALA A 125 14.65 2.28 -9.36
N GLY A 126 14.71 2.60 -8.06
CA GLY A 126 15.96 2.61 -7.30
C GLY A 126 16.55 1.21 -7.05
N ILE A 127 15.73 0.14 -7.02
CA ILE A 127 16.22 -1.24 -6.82
C ILE A 127 16.74 -1.85 -8.12
N VAL A 128 16.02 -1.67 -9.23
CA VAL A 128 16.38 -2.28 -10.53
C VAL A 128 17.57 -1.59 -11.19
N GLY A 129 17.93 -0.39 -10.73
CA GLY A 129 19.10 0.33 -11.21
C GLY A 129 18.95 0.80 -12.66
N LYS A 130 20.00 1.48 -13.16
CA LYS A 130 20.03 2.11 -14.49
C LYS A 130 19.89 1.12 -15.66
N ASP A 131 20.25 -0.14 -15.43
CA ASP A 131 20.21 -1.21 -16.44
C ASP A 131 18.86 -1.97 -16.41
N GLY A 132 18.01 -1.69 -15.40
CA GLY A 132 16.63 -2.17 -15.32
C GLY A 132 15.63 -1.10 -15.73
N LYS A 133 14.35 -1.45 -15.73
CA LYS A 133 13.28 -0.52 -16.13
C LYS A 133 11.99 -0.77 -15.35
N VAL A 134 11.28 0.31 -15.02
CA VAL A 134 9.95 0.24 -14.41
C VAL A 134 8.92 0.86 -15.34
N TYR A 135 7.90 0.09 -15.68
CA TYR A 135 6.71 0.57 -16.38
C TYR A 135 5.64 0.93 -15.35
N ALA A 136 5.24 2.20 -15.31
CA ALA A 136 4.23 2.72 -14.40
C ALA A 136 2.91 2.91 -15.17
N LEU A 137 1.93 2.05 -14.92
CA LEU A 137 0.67 2.04 -15.66
C LEU A 137 -0.49 2.47 -14.75
N ASP A 138 -1.28 3.45 -15.18
CA ASP A 138 -2.50 3.87 -14.47
C ASP A 138 -3.52 4.44 -15.48
N VAL A 139 -4.80 4.41 -15.11
CA VAL A 139 -5.89 5.01 -15.90
C VAL A 139 -5.97 6.53 -15.72
N ARG A 140 -5.37 7.07 -14.65
CA ARG A 140 -5.43 8.50 -14.30
C ARG A 140 -4.20 9.24 -14.81
N PRO A 141 -4.34 10.19 -15.76
CA PRO A 141 -3.21 10.97 -16.28
C PRO A 141 -2.43 11.72 -15.20
N ARG A 142 -3.13 12.30 -14.20
CA ARG A 142 -2.52 13.03 -13.09
C ARG A 142 -1.59 12.19 -12.21
N ALA A 143 -1.87 10.88 -12.11
CA ALA A 143 -1.02 9.95 -11.37
C ALA A 143 0.34 9.82 -12.08
N LEU A 144 0.31 9.67 -13.40
CA LEU A 144 1.48 9.57 -14.26
C LEU A 144 2.28 10.87 -14.32
N GLU A 145 1.61 12.03 -14.38
CA GLU A 145 2.26 13.35 -14.32
C GLU A 145 3.11 13.49 -13.04
N ARG A 146 2.54 13.15 -11.88
CA ARG A 146 3.26 13.20 -10.59
C ARG A 146 4.49 12.29 -10.56
N ILE A 147 4.41 11.11 -11.18
CA ILE A 147 5.55 10.19 -11.29
C ILE A 147 6.66 10.84 -12.11
N ARG A 148 6.33 11.45 -13.25
CA ARG A 148 7.31 12.13 -14.11
C ARG A 148 7.95 13.33 -13.41
N GLU A 149 7.17 14.13 -12.68
CA GLU A 149 7.68 15.27 -11.92
C GLU A 149 8.68 14.82 -10.85
N LYS A 150 8.32 13.81 -10.05
CA LYS A 150 9.19 13.25 -9.01
C LYS A 150 10.46 12.63 -9.60
N ALA A 151 10.30 11.77 -10.61
CA ALA A 151 11.42 11.14 -11.32
C ALA A 151 12.37 12.19 -11.90
N GLY A 152 11.85 13.28 -12.49
CA GLY A 152 12.65 14.39 -12.98
C GLY A 152 13.42 15.12 -11.87
N SER A 153 12.77 15.41 -10.74
CA SER A 153 13.42 16.06 -9.59
C SER A 153 14.52 15.21 -8.95
N GLU A 154 14.36 13.88 -8.97
CA GLU A 154 15.29 12.90 -8.40
C GLU A 154 16.29 12.33 -9.43
N LYS A 155 16.22 12.78 -10.69
CA LYS A 155 17.05 12.30 -11.82
C LYS A 155 16.95 10.79 -12.04
N ILE A 156 15.74 10.25 -11.91
CA ILE A 156 15.42 8.85 -12.18
C ILE A 156 15.02 8.73 -13.66
N GLU A 157 15.84 8.06 -14.47
CA GLU A 157 15.67 7.99 -15.94
C GLU A 157 15.05 6.66 -16.41
N ASN A 158 14.94 5.67 -15.52
CA ASN A 158 14.55 4.30 -15.85
C ASN A 158 13.05 4.00 -15.61
N ILE A 159 12.20 5.03 -15.57
CA ILE A 159 10.74 4.89 -15.46
C ILE A 159 10.05 5.26 -16.77
N GLU A 160 9.18 4.39 -17.27
CA GLU A 160 8.30 4.66 -18.41
C GLU A 160 6.84 4.64 -17.96
N THR A 161 6.11 5.73 -18.17
CA THR A 161 4.69 5.81 -17.84
C THR A 161 3.80 5.34 -18.99
N ILE A 162 2.77 4.55 -18.69
CA ILE A 162 1.79 4.05 -19.66
C ILE A 162 0.40 4.50 -19.22
N LEU A 163 -0.32 5.26 -20.05
CA LEU A 163 -1.72 5.60 -19.81
C LEU A 163 -2.59 4.44 -20.31
N MET A 164 -3.33 3.82 -19.40
CA MET A 164 -4.20 2.70 -19.75
C MET A 164 -5.44 3.18 -20.51
N ASP A 165 -5.78 2.49 -21.60
CA ASP A 165 -7.07 2.65 -22.25
C ASP A 165 -8.17 1.94 -21.44
N THR A 166 -9.26 2.66 -21.15
CA THR A 166 -10.43 2.14 -20.43
C THR A 166 -11.21 1.05 -21.17
N THR A 167 -10.91 0.78 -22.44
CA THR A 167 -11.61 -0.24 -23.24
C THR A 167 -11.11 -1.67 -23.04
N GLY A 168 -10.03 -1.87 -22.26
CA GLY A 168 -9.50 -3.20 -21.96
C GLY A 168 -8.37 -3.18 -20.92
N PHE A 169 -7.56 -4.24 -20.92
CA PHE A 169 -6.43 -4.38 -19.97
C PHE A 169 -5.07 -4.22 -20.63
N ALA A 170 -5.04 -4.00 -21.94
CA ALA A 170 -3.82 -4.02 -22.75
C ALA A 170 -2.77 -3.06 -22.20
N THR A 171 -1.60 -3.61 -21.90
CA THR A 171 -0.45 -2.87 -21.37
C THR A 171 0.37 -2.20 -22.48
N GLY A 172 0.20 -2.65 -23.73
CA GLY A 172 1.08 -2.27 -24.86
C GLY A 172 2.47 -2.91 -24.81
N LEU A 173 2.75 -3.75 -23.80
CA LEU A 173 4.03 -4.44 -23.64
C LEU A 173 4.04 -5.75 -24.42
N SER A 174 5.22 -6.16 -24.88
CA SER A 174 5.42 -7.44 -25.56
C SER A 174 5.32 -8.64 -24.59
N ASP A 175 4.98 -9.79 -25.14
CA ASP A 175 4.88 -11.06 -24.42
C ASP A 175 6.17 -11.37 -23.66
N GLU A 176 6.04 -11.90 -22.44
CA GLU A 176 7.14 -12.44 -21.64
C GLU A 176 8.35 -11.49 -21.48
N THR A 177 8.07 -10.20 -21.32
CA THR A 177 9.11 -9.17 -21.12
C THR A 177 9.33 -8.79 -19.67
N ILE A 178 8.33 -8.97 -18.80
CA ILE A 178 8.32 -8.47 -17.44
C ILE A 178 8.78 -9.55 -16.44
N ASP A 179 9.74 -9.22 -15.59
CA ASP A 179 10.25 -10.09 -14.53
C ASP A 179 9.35 -10.06 -13.29
N VAL A 180 8.84 -8.89 -12.92
CA VAL A 180 7.97 -8.70 -11.75
C VAL A 180 6.82 -7.76 -12.08
N ILE A 181 5.59 -8.17 -11.77
CA ILE A 181 4.40 -7.33 -11.83
C ILE A 181 3.95 -7.03 -10.40
N LEU A 182 3.73 -5.75 -10.09
CA LEU A 182 3.04 -5.29 -8.89
C LEU A 182 1.58 -5.01 -9.24
N LEU A 183 0.66 -5.62 -8.50
CA LEU A 183 -0.78 -5.43 -8.63
C LEU A 183 -1.36 -5.10 -7.26
N TYR A 184 -1.09 -3.89 -6.78
CA TYR A 184 -1.41 -3.48 -5.43
C TYR A 184 -2.71 -2.69 -5.41
N ASP A 185 -3.72 -3.28 -4.78
CA ASP A 185 -5.03 -2.70 -4.59
C ASP A 185 -5.79 -2.32 -5.87
N VAL A 186 -5.70 -3.16 -6.91
CA VAL A 186 -6.40 -2.94 -8.19
C VAL A 186 -7.67 -3.80 -8.33
N PHE A 187 -7.68 -5.01 -7.78
CA PHE A 187 -8.74 -6.00 -8.04
C PHE A 187 -10.17 -5.58 -7.69
N HIS A 188 -10.36 -4.63 -6.77
CA HIS A 188 -11.69 -4.21 -6.32
C HIS A 188 -12.46 -3.41 -7.38
N ASP A 189 -11.75 -2.68 -8.25
CA ASP A 189 -12.32 -1.89 -9.33
C ASP A 189 -12.49 -2.68 -10.64
N ILE A 190 -11.94 -3.90 -10.71
CA ILE A 190 -11.89 -4.69 -11.93
C ILE A 190 -13.02 -5.72 -11.97
N LYS A 191 -13.95 -5.52 -12.91
CA LYS A 191 -15.04 -6.46 -13.18
C LYS A 191 -14.57 -7.73 -13.90
N ASP A 192 -13.84 -7.57 -15.02
CA ASP A 192 -13.28 -8.70 -15.77
C ASP A 192 -11.89 -9.06 -15.25
N ARG A 193 -11.88 -9.76 -14.10
CA ARG A 193 -10.64 -10.21 -13.45
C ARG A 193 -9.89 -11.24 -14.28
N ARG A 194 -10.59 -12.02 -15.10
CA ARG A 194 -9.98 -13.02 -15.99
C ARG A 194 -9.21 -12.35 -17.12
N GLY A 195 -9.81 -11.37 -17.79
CA GLY A 195 -9.15 -10.60 -18.84
C GLY A 195 -7.89 -9.90 -18.34
N LEU A 196 -7.96 -9.29 -17.15
CA LEU A 196 -6.78 -8.72 -16.49
C LEU A 196 -5.69 -9.78 -16.28
N LEU A 197 -6.03 -10.90 -15.63
CA LEU A 197 -5.06 -11.95 -15.34
C LEU A 197 -4.46 -12.59 -16.60
N GLN A 198 -5.23 -12.68 -17.70
CA GLN A 198 -4.72 -13.13 -18.99
C GLN A 198 -3.67 -12.18 -19.56
N GLU A 199 -3.89 -10.87 -19.47
CA GLU A 199 -2.92 -9.87 -19.93
C GLU A 199 -1.66 -9.87 -19.06
N LEU A 200 -1.81 -9.91 -17.73
CA LEU A 200 -0.66 -10.00 -16.82
C LEU A 200 0.11 -11.30 -17.05
N HIS A 201 -0.58 -12.40 -17.32
CA HIS A 201 0.05 -13.66 -17.70
C HIS A 201 0.79 -13.53 -19.03
N ARG A 202 0.24 -12.85 -20.05
CA ARG A 202 0.91 -12.67 -21.34
C ARG A 202 2.25 -11.96 -21.21
N VAL A 203 2.29 -10.84 -20.47
CA VAL A 203 3.51 -10.01 -20.37
C VAL A 203 4.54 -10.52 -19.37
N LEU A 204 4.13 -11.29 -18.36
CA LEU A 204 5.05 -11.85 -17.36
C LEU A 204 5.94 -12.94 -17.98
N ARG A 205 7.21 -12.99 -17.61
CA ARG A 205 8.11 -14.10 -17.99
C ARG A 205 7.68 -15.43 -17.35
N PRO A 206 8.06 -16.59 -17.92
CA PRO A 206 7.76 -17.91 -17.35
C PRO A 206 8.06 -18.07 -15.85
N GLU A 207 9.21 -17.56 -15.40
CA GLU A 207 9.64 -17.60 -14.00
C GLU A 207 9.38 -16.29 -13.24
N GLY A 208 8.69 -15.35 -13.89
CA GLY A 208 8.38 -14.04 -13.34
C GLY A 208 7.41 -14.12 -12.17
N ILE A 209 7.32 -13.01 -11.44
CA ILE A 209 6.54 -12.90 -10.20
C ILE A 209 5.36 -11.96 -10.42
N LEU A 210 4.15 -12.40 -10.14
CA LEU A 210 3.00 -11.52 -9.94
C LEU A 210 2.83 -11.31 -8.43
N SER A 211 3.14 -10.11 -7.95
CA SER A 211 2.99 -9.70 -6.56
C SER A 211 1.67 -8.95 -6.38
N VAL A 212 0.80 -9.44 -5.50
CA VAL A 212 -0.55 -8.90 -5.30
C VAL A 212 -0.75 -8.49 -3.85
N PHE A 213 -1.25 -7.28 -3.64
CA PHE A 213 -1.72 -6.82 -2.33
C PHE A 213 -3.24 -6.58 -2.38
N PRO A 214 -4.07 -7.51 -1.88
CA PRO A 214 -5.52 -7.49 -2.08
C PRO A 214 -6.28 -6.76 -0.94
N MET A 215 -5.94 -5.49 -0.68
CA MET A 215 -6.49 -4.74 0.46
C MET A 215 -8.02 -4.81 0.57
N HIS A 216 -8.76 -4.49 -0.50
CA HIS A 216 -10.23 -4.44 -0.47
C HIS A 216 -10.93 -5.76 -0.81
N VAL A 217 -10.22 -6.73 -1.39
CA VAL A 217 -10.80 -8.04 -1.78
C VAL A 217 -10.59 -9.09 -0.68
N GLY A 218 -9.53 -8.95 0.10
CA GLY A 218 -9.12 -9.91 1.10
C GLY A 218 -8.38 -11.11 0.49
N THR A 219 -7.60 -11.78 1.34
CA THR A 219 -6.70 -12.87 0.93
C THR A 219 -7.44 -14.11 0.43
N ALA A 220 -8.50 -14.52 1.12
CA ALA A 220 -9.25 -15.74 0.77
C ALA A 220 -9.91 -15.62 -0.62
N ALA A 221 -10.64 -14.53 -0.86
CA ALA A 221 -11.28 -14.29 -2.14
C ALA A 221 -10.27 -14.15 -3.29
N LEU A 222 -9.11 -13.52 -3.05
CA LEU A 222 -8.04 -13.49 -4.05
C LEU A 222 -7.59 -14.91 -4.44
N LEU A 223 -7.37 -15.79 -3.46
CA LEU A 223 -6.92 -17.15 -3.72
C LEU A 223 -7.96 -17.95 -4.50
N ASP A 224 -9.25 -17.77 -4.19
CA ASP A 224 -10.34 -18.39 -4.94
C ASP A 224 -10.33 -17.95 -6.41
N ILE A 225 -10.20 -16.64 -6.66
CA ILE A 225 -10.09 -16.08 -8.03
C ILE A 225 -8.89 -16.65 -8.77
N MET A 226 -7.72 -16.71 -8.12
CA MET A 226 -6.50 -17.23 -8.72
C MET A 226 -6.62 -18.71 -9.08
N ASN A 227 -7.22 -19.50 -8.18
CA ASN A 227 -7.44 -20.94 -8.37
C ASN A 227 -8.48 -21.23 -9.45
N GLU A 228 -9.56 -20.44 -9.51
CA GLU A 228 -10.63 -20.58 -10.51
C GLU A 228 -10.08 -20.49 -11.93
N PHE A 229 -9.20 -19.52 -12.19
CA PHE A 229 -8.67 -19.30 -13.53
C PHE A 229 -7.46 -20.17 -13.86
N GLY A 230 -6.73 -20.67 -12.85
CA GLY A 230 -5.62 -21.60 -13.05
C GLY A 230 -4.48 -21.06 -13.90
N LEU A 231 -4.31 -19.73 -13.99
CA LEU A 231 -3.20 -19.08 -14.70
C LEU A 231 -1.94 -18.99 -13.83
N PHE A 232 -2.12 -18.89 -12.51
CA PHE A 232 -1.07 -18.64 -11.54
C PHE A 232 -1.16 -19.61 -10.36
N ARG A 233 -0.02 -19.90 -9.73
CA ARG A 233 0.08 -20.60 -8.45
C ARG A 233 0.72 -19.70 -7.41
N LEU A 234 0.28 -19.83 -6.16
CA LEU A 234 0.92 -19.17 -5.03
C LEU A 234 2.34 -19.72 -4.85
N ARG A 235 3.34 -18.84 -4.78
CA ARG A 235 4.74 -19.19 -4.51
C ARG A 235 5.07 -19.00 -3.04
N ASP A 236 4.84 -17.80 -2.52
CA ASP A 236 5.09 -17.42 -1.13
C ASP A 236 4.24 -16.21 -0.73
N ARG A 237 4.38 -15.81 0.53
CA ARG A 237 3.73 -14.65 1.14
C ARG A 237 4.80 -13.77 1.75
N CYS A 238 4.62 -12.45 1.63
CA CYS A 238 5.45 -11.46 2.26
C CYS A 238 4.56 -10.51 3.07
N GLY A 239 4.93 -10.28 4.32
CA GLY A 239 4.25 -9.33 5.19
C GLY A 239 5.17 -8.93 6.33
N PRO A 240 4.72 -7.99 7.19
CA PRO A 240 5.41 -7.76 8.45
C PRO A 240 5.41 -9.06 9.29
N GLU A 241 6.46 -9.27 10.07
CA GLU A 241 6.55 -10.45 10.96
C GLU A 241 5.46 -10.38 12.03
N GLY A 242 4.74 -11.48 12.24
CA GLY A 242 3.64 -11.56 13.21
C GLY A 242 2.23 -11.31 12.64
N TYR A 243 2.09 -11.03 11.33
CA TYR A 243 0.83 -10.63 10.69
C TYR A 243 0.26 -11.72 9.77
N GLN A 244 0.01 -12.90 10.33
CA GLN A 244 -0.65 -13.98 9.60
C GLN A 244 -2.16 -13.85 9.75
N ALA A 245 -2.85 -13.15 8.83
CA ALA A 245 -4.24 -13.47 8.44
C ALA A 245 -4.92 -12.40 7.55
N ALA A 246 -4.61 -11.11 7.67
CA ALA A 246 -5.50 -10.08 7.12
C ALA A 246 -4.93 -9.23 5.96
N SER A 247 -3.61 -9.10 5.81
CA SER A 247 -3.06 -8.13 4.86
C SER A 247 -1.64 -8.48 4.42
N GLU A 248 -1.48 -9.66 3.82
CA GLU A 248 -0.19 -10.09 3.26
C GLU A 248 -0.08 -9.68 1.78
N VAL A 249 1.15 -9.49 1.32
CA VAL A 249 1.48 -9.51 -0.11
C VAL A 249 1.62 -10.96 -0.54
N LEU A 250 0.89 -11.36 -1.57
CA LEU A 250 0.91 -12.72 -2.10
C LEU A 250 1.70 -12.72 -3.42
N ASN A 251 2.72 -13.57 -3.50
CA ASN A 251 3.55 -13.69 -4.69
C ASN A 251 3.16 -14.96 -5.44
N PHE A 252 2.84 -14.78 -6.71
CA PHE A 252 2.42 -15.85 -7.60
C PHE A 252 3.41 -16.02 -8.77
N GLN A 253 3.41 -17.21 -9.36
CA GLN A 253 4.10 -17.51 -10.62
C GLN A 253 3.13 -18.16 -11.60
N LYS A 254 3.43 -18.06 -12.90
CA LYS A 254 2.67 -18.76 -13.94
C LYS A 254 2.59 -20.25 -13.65
N ASN A 255 1.43 -20.86 -13.90
CA ASN A 255 1.36 -22.32 -13.94
C ASN A 255 2.23 -22.86 -15.07
N ARG A 256 2.98 -23.93 -14.80
CA ARG A 256 3.75 -24.60 -15.85
C ARG A 256 2.74 -25.25 -16.81
N PRO A 257 2.95 -25.18 -18.13
CA PRO A 257 2.21 -26.05 -19.05
C PRO A 257 2.42 -27.50 -18.58
N GLY A 258 1.31 -28.22 -18.39
CA GLY A 258 1.33 -29.66 -18.11
C GLY A 258 1.75 -30.49 -19.30
#